data_AF-A0A9P8UNJ7-F1
#
_entry.id   AF-A0A9P8UNJ7-F1
#
_cell.length_a   1.000
_cell.length_b   1.000
_cell.length_c   1.000
_cell.angle_alpha   90.00
_cell.angle_beta   90.00
_cell.angle_gamma   90.00
#
_symmetry.space_group_name_H-M   'P 1'
#
loop_
_entity.id
_entity.type
_entity.pdbx_description
1 polymer ?
#
loop_
_entity_poly.entity_id
_entity_poly.type
_entity_poly.pdbx_seq_one_letter_code
_entity_poly.pdbx_strand_id
1 'polypeptide(L)' 'VILIFWILNDASIKQKMAAAIGEDTLRRCPSGMRIEMQASNADGLAYEAIMLEIHR' A
#
# COMPACT_ATOMS: atom_id res chain seq x y z
N VAL A 1 4.64 3.30 -12.01
CA VAL A 1 3.52 2.54 -11.43
C VAL A 1 3.79 2.41 -9.94
N ILE A 2 2.81 2.79 -9.12
CA ILE A 2 2.89 2.79 -7.65
C ILE A 2 1.88 1.78 -7.15
N LEU A 3 2.31 0.90 -6.26
CA LEU A 3 1.42 -0.01 -5.55
C LEU A 3 1.21 0.53 -4.13
N ILE A 4 -0.04 0.68 -3.75
CA ILE A 4 -0.41 1.18 -2.43
C ILE A 4 -1.20 0.12 -1.69
N PHE A 5 -0.65 -0.36 -0.58
CA PHE A 5 -1.33 -1.24 0.35
C PHE A 5 -2.15 -0.41 1.33
N TRP A 6 -3.46 -0.34 1.06
CA TRP A 6 -4.41 0.40 1.86
C TRP A 6 -5.11 -0.51 2.87
N ILE A 7 -4.76 -0.38 4.15
CA ILE A 7 -5.31 -1.22 5.23
C ILE A 7 -5.84 -0.32 6.34
N LEU A 8 -7.16 -0.10 6.36
CA LEU A 8 -7.80 0.74 7.35
C LEU A 8 -7.53 0.26 8.79
N ASN A 9 -7.29 1.21 9.69
CA ASN A 9 -7.10 0.91 11.12
C ASN A 9 -8.30 0.16 11.72
N ASP A 10 -9.51 0.49 11.28
CA ASP A 10 -10.76 -0.11 11.75
C ASP A 10 -11.10 -1.45 11.06
N ALA A 11 -10.28 -1.90 10.10
CA ALA A 11 -10.47 -3.21 9.50
C ALA A 11 -10.27 -4.32 10.55
N SER A 12 -11.09 -5.37 10.46
CA SER A 12 -10.96 -6.53 11.34
C SER A 12 -9.59 -7.19 11.18
N ILE A 13 -9.09 -7.83 12.23
CA ILE A 13 -7.80 -8.56 12.20
C ILE A 13 -7.78 -9.58 11.05
N LYS A 14 -8.90 -10.27 10.82
CA LYS A 14 -9.04 -11.23 9.71
C LYS A 14 -8.81 -10.57 8.34
N GLN A 15 -9.34 -9.36 8.14
CA GLN A 15 -9.14 -8.61 6.90
C GLN A 15 -7.69 -8.14 6.73
N LYS A 16 -7.07 -7.64 7.81
CA LYS A 16 -5.65 -7.23 7.78
C LYS A 16 -4.74 -8.41 7.41
N MET A 17 -4.98 -9.58 8.01
CA MET A 17 -4.25 -10.80 7.70
C MET A 17 -4.46 -11.27 6.26
N ALA A 18 -5.71 -11.26 5.77
CA ALA A 18 -5.99 -11.64 4.39
C ALA A 18 -5.31 -10.70 3.37
N ALA A 19 -5.28 -9.40 3.65
CA ALA A 19 -4.59 -8.41 2.83
C ALA A 19 -3.06 -8.62 2.81
N ALA A 20 -2.46 -8.87 3.98
CA ALA A 20 -1.02 -9.14 4.11
C ALA A 20 -0.57 -10.40 3.34
N ILE A 21 -1.41 -11.43 3.26
CA ILE A 21 -1.10 -12.63 2.46
C ILE A 21 -1.10 -12.29 0.95
N GLY A 22 -2.01 -11.42 0.51
CA GLY A 22 -2.09 -10.98 -0.89
C GLY A 22 -0.94 -10.05 -1.30
N GLU A 23 -0.37 -9.31 -0.36
CA GLU A 23 0.72 -8.36 -0.60
C GLU A 23 1.94 -9.00 -1.26
N ASP A 24 2.39 -10.15 -0.76
CA ASP A 24 3.54 -10.88 -1.31
C ASP A 24 3.30 -11.40 -2.73
N THR A 25 2.04 -11.69 -3.08
CA THR A 25 1.65 -12.14 -4.41
C THR A 25 1.69 -10.97 -5.41
N LEU A 26 1.19 -9.81 -4.98
CA LEU A 26 1.20 -8.58 -5.78
C LEU A 26 2.61 -8.02 -5.96
N ARG A 27 3.45 -8.08 -4.92
CA ARG A 27 4.87 -7.68 -4.95
C ARG A 27 5.68 -8.48 -5.97
N ARG A 28 5.40 -9.78 -6.11
CA ARG A 28 6.09 -10.66 -7.07
C ARG A 28 5.55 -10.53 -8.50
N CYS A 29 4.48 -9.77 -8.72
CA CYS A 29 3.90 -9.63 -10.05
C CYS A 29 4.82 -8.78 -10.94
N PRO A 30 5.29 -9.28 -12.09
CA PRO A 30 6.26 -8.60 -12.94
C PRO A 30 5.60 -7.44 -13.68
N SER A 31 5.42 -6.32 -13.00
CA SER A 31 4.61 -5.18 -13.47
C SER A 31 5.34 -3.85 -13.39
N GLY A 32 6.65 -3.82 -13.68
CA GLY A 32 7.41 -2.55 -13.77
C GLY A 32 7.20 -1.62 -12.57
N MET A 33 6.94 -2.20 -11.41
CA MET A 33 6.54 -1.51 -10.19
C MET A 33 7.74 -0.76 -9.66
N ARG A 34 7.58 0.55 -9.43
CA ARG A 34 8.72 1.42 -9.09
C ARG A 34 8.75 1.77 -7.61
N ILE A 35 7.58 1.80 -6.95
CA ILE A 35 7.42 2.31 -5.58
C ILE A 35 6.29 1.55 -4.89
N GLU A 36 6.55 1.12 -3.66
CA GLU A 36 5.59 0.50 -2.76
C GLU A 36 5.32 1.43 -1.58
N MET A 37 4.05 1.58 -1.22
CA MET A 37 3.65 2.41 -0.08
C MET A 37 2.57 1.71 0.74
N GLN A 38 2.63 1.84 2.05
CA GLN A 38 1.61 1.32 2.96
C GLN A 38 0.93 2.48 3.66
N ALA A 39 -0.40 2.49 3.66
CA ALA A 39 -1.19 3.54 4.27
C ALA A 39 -2.42 2.97 4.98
N SER A 40 -2.72 3.53 6.14
CA SER A 40 -3.80 3.05 7.02
C SER A 40 -4.90 4.08 7.27
N ASN A 41 -4.72 5.30 6.77
CA ASN A 41 -5.60 6.46 6.95
C ASN A 41 -5.57 7.38 5.71
N ALA A 42 -6.64 8.18 5.53
CA ALA A 42 -6.83 9.15 4.42
C ALA A 42 -5.58 10.00 4.16
N ASP A 43 -4.94 10.44 5.23
CA ASP A 43 -3.78 11.34 5.17
C ASP A 43 -2.57 10.67 4.50
N GLY A 44 -2.39 9.37 4.68
CA GLY A 44 -1.34 8.59 4.03
C GLY A 44 -1.57 8.39 2.52
N LEU A 45 -2.75 8.70 2.01
CA LEU A 45 -3.07 8.70 0.57
C LEU A 45 -3.13 10.11 -0.03
N ALA A 46 -2.90 11.15 0.75
CA ALA A 46 -2.88 12.52 0.24
C ALA A 46 -1.83 12.65 -0.86
N TYR A 47 -2.14 13.43 -1.89
CA TYR A 47 -1.25 13.62 -3.04
C TYR A 47 0.15 14.06 -2.60
N GLU A 48 0.24 14.96 -1.61
CA GLU A 48 1.51 15.42 -1.07
C GLU A 48 2.32 14.30 -0.41
N ALA A 49 1.67 13.41 0.35
CA ALA A 49 2.31 12.26 0.98
C ALA A 49 2.85 11.28 -0.07
N ILE A 50 2.06 11.00 -1.11
CA ILE A 50 2.46 10.15 -2.23
C ILE A 50 3.65 10.78 -2.97
N MET A 51 3.60 12.08 -3.25
CA MET A 51 4.67 12.78 -3.96
C MET A 51 5.97 12.83 -3.14
N LEU A 52 5.88 12.95 -1.82
CA LEU A 52 7.05 12.91 -0.94
C LEU A 52 7.73 11.54 -1.00
N GLU A 53 6.97 10.44 -0.98
CA GLU A 53 7.53 9.09 -1.09
C GLU A 53 8.11 8.81 -2.49
N ILE A 54 7.58 9.45 -3.55
CA ILE A 54 8.13 9.33 -4.91
C ILE A 54 9.52 9.97 -5.05
N HIS A 55 9.77 11.06 -4.31
CA HIS A 55 11.00 11.85 -4.43
C HIS A 55 12.05 11.51 -3.37
N ARG A 56 11.77 10.54 -2.51
CA ARG A 56 12.68 10.02 -1.49
C ARG A 56 13.68 9.03 -2.08
#